data_AF-A0A852JGT1-F1
#
_entry.id   AF-A0A852JGT1-F1
#
_cell.length_a   1.000
_cell.length_b   1.000
_cell.length_c   1.000
_cell.angle_alpha   90.00
_cell.angle_beta   90.00
_cell.angle_gamma   90.00
#
_symmetry.space_group_name_H-M   'P 1'
#
loop_
_entity.id
_entity.type
_entity.pdbx_description
1 polymer ?
#
loop_
_entity_poly.entity_id
_entity_poly.type
_entity_poly.pdbx_seq_one_letter_code
_entity_poly.pdbx_strand_id
1 'polypeptide(L)'
;VPLVSRVCPSDVCRIWKSRAKLRVDITLLGFENMSWERGRRTVIFKGEDSGGWAELIEINHDDKFVTTERFEISQHMKRLTLGSMTPKRKDVERRLTSPIISTCLDTKNIAFERTTSGFWVWRTEKSEGVNGYEAKV
;
A
#
# COMPACT_ATOMS: atom_id res chain seq x y z
N VAL A 1 -16.36 21.80 4.09
CA VAL A 1 -17.35 22.62 3.35
C VAL A 1 -18.49 21.72 2.92
N PRO A 2 -19.76 22.04 3.22
CA PRO A 2 -20.90 21.26 2.74
C PRO A 2 -20.87 21.21 1.21
N LEU A 3 -21.21 20.07 0.60
CA LEU A 3 -21.11 19.76 -0.85
C LEU A 3 -19.71 19.41 -1.39
N VAL A 4 -18.62 19.94 -0.82
CA VAL A 4 -17.25 19.60 -1.30
C VAL A 4 -16.80 18.22 -0.83
N SER A 5 -17.34 17.69 0.26
CA SER A 5 -17.06 16.30 0.69
C SER A 5 -17.52 15.23 -0.31
N ARG A 6 -18.38 15.59 -1.27
CA ARG A 6 -18.75 14.73 -2.41
C ARG A 6 -17.73 14.79 -3.55
N VAL A 7 -16.90 15.84 -3.62
CA VAL A 7 -15.95 16.08 -4.71
C VAL A 7 -14.49 15.86 -4.28
N CYS A 8 -14.16 16.16 -3.02
CA CYS A 8 -12.84 15.98 -2.43
C CYS A 8 -12.99 15.19 -1.13
N PRO A 9 -12.75 13.88 -1.14
CA PRO A 9 -12.85 13.05 0.05
C PRO A 9 -11.63 13.33 0.93
N SER A 10 -11.83 13.24 2.24
CA SER A 10 -10.72 13.08 3.19
C SER A 10 -10.61 11.61 3.56
N ASP A 11 -9.41 11.06 3.54
CA ASP A 11 -9.09 9.73 4.06
C ASP A 11 -7.92 9.83 5.06
N VAL A 12 -7.86 8.89 5.99
CA VAL A 12 -6.72 8.70 6.89
C VAL A 12 -6.08 7.35 6.55
N CYS A 13 -5.08 7.40 5.68
CA CYS A 13 -4.24 6.25 5.35
C CYS A 13 -3.19 6.06 6.44
N ARG A 14 -3.16 4.89 7.08
CA ARG A 14 -2.09 4.53 8.03
C ARG A 14 -1.18 3.50 7.38
N ILE A 15 0.11 3.82 7.37
CA ILE A 15 1.13 3.00 6.70
C ILE A 15 2.16 2.60 7.73
N TRP A 16 2.44 1.29 7.81
CA TRP A 16 3.53 0.73 8.61
C TRP A 16 4.45 -0.07 7.71
N LYS A 17 5.74 0.21 7.78
CA LYS A 17 6.77 -0.49 7.00
C LYS A 17 7.81 -1.10 7.94
N SER A 18 8.17 -2.35 7.70
CA SER A 18 9.33 -2.99 8.33
C SER A 18 9.97 -3.94 7.33
N ARG A 19 11.21 -3.64 6.89
CA ARG A 19 11.92 -4.38 5.83
C ARG A 19 11.06 -4.52 4.55
N ALA A 20 10.99 -5.72 3.98
CA ALA A 20 10.13 -6.07 2.84
C ALA A 20 8.65 -6.28 3.22
N LYS A 21 8.22 -5.86 4.42
CA LYS A 21 6.82 -5.96 4.88
C LYS A 21 6.20 -4.58 4.94
N LEU A 22 4.98 -4.46 4.46
CA LEU A 22 4.21 -3.24 4.41
C LEU A 22 2.78 -3.55 4.85
N ARG A 23 2.22 -2.74 5.73
CA ARG A 23 0.80 -2.74 6.05
C ARG A 23 0.23 -1.36 5.72
N VAL A 24 -0.92 -1.35 5.07
CA VAL A 24 -1.65 -0.15 4.70
C VAL A 24 -3.10 -0.33 5.14
N ASP A 25 -3.58 0.56 6.00
CA ASP A 25 -4.99 0.64 6.37
C ASP A 25 -5.62 1.85 5.68
N ILE A 26 -6.70 1.63 4.91
CA ILE A 26 -7.42 2.65 4.13
C ILE A 26 -8.91 2.65 4.46
N THR A 27 -9.56 3.80 4.32
CA THR A 27 -11.03 3.92 4.47
C THR A 27 -11.75 4.39 3.21
N LEU A 28 -11.02 4.95 2.24
CA LEU A 28 -11.53 5.33 0.93
C LEU A 28 -11.14 4.26 -0.10
N LEU A 29 -12.12 3.48 -0.56
CA LEU A 29 -11.90 2.31 -1.41
C LEU A 29 -11.94 2.65 -2.91
N GLY A 30 -12.75 3.64 -3.28
CA GLY A 30 -12.98 3.94 -4.68
C GLY A 30 -13.91 5.11 -4.92
N PHE A 31 -14.19 5.36 -6.19
CA PHE A 31 -15.16 6.35 -6.64
C PHE A 31 -15.95 5.76 -7.81
N GLU A 32 -17.23 5.48 -7.59
CA GLU A 32 -18.14 4.93 -8.59
C GLU A 32 -19.47 5.69 -8.55
N ASN A 33 -20.10 5.89 -9.72
CA ASN A 33 -21.40 6.56 -9.87
C ASN A 33 -21.50 7.92 -9.16
N MET A 34 -20.45 8.74 -9.26
CA MET A 34 -20.34 10.05 -8.59
C MET A 34 -20.39 9.98 -7.06
N SER A 35 -20.03 8.83 -6.48
CA SER A 35 -20.04 8.60 -5.04
C SER A 35 -18.74 7.95 -4.57
N TRP A 36 -18.28 8.35 -3.38
CA TRP A 36 -17.09 7.77 -2.75
C TRP A 36 -17.46 6.45 -2.10
N GLU A 37 -16.78 5.39 -2.51
CA GLU A 37 -16.87 4.11 -1.84
C GLU A 37 -15.97 4.12 -0.61
N ARG A 38 -16.56 3.80 0.54
CA ARG A 38 -15.87 3.74 1.81
C ARG A 38 -16.04 2.37 2.44
N GLY A 39 -15.01 1.95 3.16
CA GLY A 39 -15.00 0.70 3.91
C GLY A 39 -13.62 0.47 4.52
N ARG A 40 -13.54 -0.41 5.51
CA ARG A 40 -12.29 -0.65 6.24
C ARG A 40 -11.53 -1.77 5.57
N ARG A 41 -10.45 -1.40 4.86
CA ARG A 41 -9.55 -2.36 4.22
C ARG A 41 -8.15 -2.27 4.80
N THR A 42 -7.56 -3.42 5.09
CA THR A 42 -6.14 -3.53 5.45
C THR A 42 -5.45 -4.36 4.37
N VAL A 43 -4.42 -3.80 3.76
CA VAL A 43 -3.54 -4.49 2.81
C VAL A 43 -2.21 -4.77 3.50
N ILE A 44 -1.80 -6.03 3.54
CA ILE A 44 -0.51 -6.45 4.10
C ILE A 44 0.28 -7.11 2.99
N PHE A 45 1.39 -6.49 2.63
CA PHE A 45 2.40 -7.09 1.77
C PHE A 45 3.53 -7.67 2.63
N LYS A 46 3.94 -8.90 2.34
CA LYS A 46 5.08 -9.58 2.95
C LYS A 46 5.98 -10.12 1.86
N GLY A 47 7.07 -9.41 1.57
CA GLY A 47 8.19 -9.98 0.83
C GLY A 47 9.02 -10.89 1.73
N GLU A 48 9.44 -12.05 1.22
CA GLU A 48 10.46 -12.86 1.87
C GLU A 48 11.85 -12.45 1.36
N ASP A 49 12.75 -12.10 2.29
CA ASP A 49 14.10 -11.60 1.96
C ASP A 49 14.97 -12.67 1.24
N SER A 50 14.62 -13.96 1.35
CA SER A 50 15.44 -15.09 0.87
C SER A 50 14.73 -16.07 -0.09
N GLY A 51 13.40 -16.17 -0.08
CA GLY A 51 12.69 -17.24 -0.80
C GLY A 51 12.21 -16.89 -2.19
N GLY A 52 12.43 -15.67 -2.67
CA GLY A 52 12.03 -15.28 -4.02
C GLY A 52 10.52 -15.33 -4.26
N TRP A 53 9.71 -15.19 -3.21
CA TRP A 53 8.26 -15.04 -3.27
C TRP A 53 7.79 -13.92 -2.34
N ALA A 54 6.59 -13.41 -2.60
CA ALA A 54 5.90 -12.43 -1.77
C ALA A 54 4.42 -12.81 -1.58
N GLU A 55 3.81 -12.31 -0.52
CA GLU A 55 2.40 -12.52 -0.20
C GLU A 55 1.71 -11.16 -0.08
N LEU A 56 0.54 -11.03 -0.69
CA LEU A 56 -0.38 -9.91 -0.54
C LEU A 56 -1.63 -10.42 0.16
N ILE A 57 -1.93 -9.87 1.32
CA ILE A 57 -3.11 -10.19 2.11
C ILE A 57 -4.01 -8.96 2.12
N GLU A 58 -5.23 -9.11 1.65
CA GLU A 58 -6.25 -8.08 1.73
C GLU A 58 -7.31 -8.51 2.75
N ILE A 59 -7.51 -7.70 3.79
CA ILE A 59 -8.48 -7.93 4.87
C ILE A 59 -9.62 -6.93 4.70
N ASN A 60 -10.81 -7.46 4.45
CA ASN A 60 -12.07 -6.73 4.49
C ASN A 60 -12.66 -6.86 5.89
N HIS A 61 -12.55 -5.80 6.69
CA HIS A 61 -13.04 -5.81 8.08
C HIS A 61 -14.56 -5.73 8.17
N ASP A 62 -15.23 -5.21 7.14
CA ASP A 62 -16.67 -5.01 7.15
C ASP A 62 -17.38 -6.34 6.84
N ASP A 63 -16.88 -7.08 5.85
CA ASP A 63 -17.40 -8.42 5.49
C ASP A 63 -16.72 -9.56 6.27
N LYS A 64 -15.71 -9.26 7.10
CA LYS A 64 -14.89 -10.23 7.84
C LYS A 64 -14.27 -11.30 6.95
N PHE A 65 -13.81 -10.88 5.78
CA PHE A 65 -13.24 -11.74 4.76
C PHE A 65 -11.77 -11.39 4.50
N VAL A 66 -10.96 -12.40 4.17
CA VAL A 66 -9.53 -12.25 3.89
C VAL A 66 -9.20 -12.92 2.57
N THR A 67 -8.56 -12.17 1.67
CA THR A 67 -7.98 -12.67 0.43
C THR A 67 -6.46 -12.73 0.60
N THR A 68 -5.85 -13.81 0.13
CA THR A 68 -4.39 -13.95 0.12
C THR A 68 -3.91 -14.37 -1.26
N GLU A 69 -2.98 -13.61 -1.82
CA GLU A 69 -2.32 -13.90 -3.10
C GLU A 69 -0.82 -14.05 -2.88
N ARG A 70 -0.22 -15.09 -3.47
CA ARG A 70 1.22 -15.36 -3.37
C ARG A 70 1.87 -15.25 -4.76
N PHE A 71 2.97 -14.52 -4.83
CA PHE A 71 3.73 -14.23 -6.05
C PHE A 71 5.09 -14.90 -5.98
N GLU A 72 5.49 -15.67 -6.99
CA GLU A 72 6.88 -16.09 -7.16
C GLU A 72 7.65 -15.04 -7.96
N ILE A 73 8.53 -14.29 -7.29
CA ILE A 73 9.34 -13.21 -7.86
C ILE A 73 10.43 -13.78 -8.78
N SER A 74 11.04 -14.91 -8.40
CA SER A 74 12.16 -15.52 -9.15
C SER A 74 11.74 -16.11 -10.51
N GLN A 75 10.51 -16.64 -10.62
CA GLN A 75 9.99 -17.16 -11.88
C GLN A 75 9.44 -16.06 -12.79
N HIS A 76 8.90 -14.98 -12.24
CA HIS A 76 8.39 -13.87 -13.05
C HIS A 76 9.52 -13.15 -13.79
N MET A 77 10.63 -12.82 -13.12
CA MET A 77 11.76 -12.15 -13.80
C MET A 77 12.39 -13.00 -14.91
N LYS A 78 12.46 -14.33 -14.78
CA LYS A 78 13.00 -15.21 -15.83
C LYS A 78 12.06 -15.42 -17.03
N ARG A 79 10.75 -15.16 -16.90
CA ARG A 79 9.74 -15.35 -17.97
C ARG A 79 9.25 -14.05 -18.61
N LEU A 80 9.72 -12.88 -18.17
CA LEU A 80 9.39 -11.59 -18.80
C LEU A 80 10.11 -11.46 -20.15
N THR A 81 9.64 -12.16 -21.17
CA THR A 81 9.91 -11.80 -22.55
C THR A 81 8.98 -10.66 -22.94
N LEU A 82 9.40 -9.75 -23.82
CA LEU A 82 8.58 -8.60 -24.26
C LEU A 82 7.17 -9.03 -24.73
N GLY A 83 7.05 -10.23 -25.32
CA GLY A 83 5.76 -10.82 -25.73
C GLY A 83 4.83 -11.22 -24.57
N SER A 84 5.37 -11.53 -23.39
CA SER A 84 4.59 -11.85 -22.19
C SER A 84 3.98 -10.63 -21.50
N MET A 85 4.44 -9.42 -21.87
CA MET A 85 3.94 -8.14 -21.33
C MET A 85 2.79 -7.55 -22.15
N THR A 86 2.28 -8.28 -23.14
CA THR A 86 1.18 -7.81 -23.99
C THR A 86 -0.14 -7.81 -23.19
N PRO A 87 -0.75 -6.64 -22.92
CA PRO A 87 -1.98 -6.58 -22.13
C PRO A 87 -3.14 -7.23 -22.90
N LYS A 88 -4.05 -7.89 -22.18
CA LYS A 88 -5.25 -8.46 -22.81
C LYS A 88 -6.14 -7.33 -23.31
N ARG A 89 -6.84 -7.54 -24.42
CA ARG A 89 -7.71 -6.53 -25.05
C ARG A 89 -8.73 -5.93 -24.07
N LYS A 90 -9.32 -6.75 -23.19
CA LYS A 90 -10.23 -6.29 -22.12
C LYS A 90 -9.59 -5.33 -21.12
N ASP A 91 -8.31 -5.52 -20.82
CA ASP A 91 -7.56 -4.68 -19.86
C ASP A 91 -7.20 -3.34 -20.51
N VAL A 92 -6.90 -3.36 -21.82
CA VAL A 92 -6.75 -2.14 -22.63
C VAL A 92 -8.05 -1.36 -22.71
N GLU A 93 -9.15 -2.03 -23.06
CA GLU A 93 -10.47 -1.41 -23.15
C GLU A 93 -10.89 -0.78 -21.82
N ARG A 94 -10.77 -1.53 -20.72
CA ARG A 94 -11.00 -0.98 -19.37
C ARG A 94 -10.12 0.24 -19.12
N ARG A 95 -8.84 0.20 -19.48
CA ARG A 95 -7.93 1.34 -19.27
C ARG A 95 -8.31 2.58 -20.08
N LEU A 96 -8.83 2.40 -21.29
CA LEU A 96 -9.28 3.46 -22.18
C LEU A 96 -10.62 4.07 -21.74
N THR A 97 -11.49 3.28 -21.12
CA THR A 97 -12.82 3.74 -20.67
C THR A 97 -12.85 4.20 -19.22
N SER A 98 -11.87 3.78 -18.41
CA SER A 98 -11.77 4.20 -17.00
C SER A 98 -11.29 5.65 -16.89
N PRO A 99 -11.90 6.48 -16.03
CA PRO A 99 -11.48 7.86 -15.84
C PRO A 99 -10.03 7.94 -15.34
N ILE A 100 -9.32 8.98 -15.77
CA ILE A 100 -7.98 9.27 -15.25
C ILE A 100 -8.15 9.93 -13.88
N ILE A 101 -7.86 9.17 -12.82
CA ILE A 101 -7.86 9.67 -11.45
C ILE A 101 -6.41 9.97 -11.07
N SER A 102 -6.13 11.23 -10.69
CA SER A 102 -4.84 11.63 -10.13
C SER A 102 -4.99 11.83 -8.62
N THR A 103 -4.30 11.01 -7.84
CA THR A 103 -4.24 11.15 -6.39
C THR A 103 -3.05 12.03 -6.04
N CYS A 104 -3.31 13.30 -5.73
CA CYS A 104 -2.28 14.20 -5.21
C CYS A 104 -2.24 14.08 -3.68
N LEU A 105 -1.12 13.62 -3.14
CA LEU A 105 -0.86 13.64 -1.70
C LEU A 105 -0.32 15.04 -1.35
N ASP A 106 -1.06 15.84 -0.60
CA ASP A 106 -0.53 17.08 -0.04
C ASP A 106 0.52 16.74 1.03
N THR A 107 1.79 16.89 0.68
CA THR A 107 2.91 16.57 1.57
C THR A 107 3.26 17.70 2.54
N LYS A 108 2.59 18.86 2.44
CA LYS A 108 2.94 20.07 3.21
C LYS A 108 2.94 19.84 4.72
N ASN A 109 2.09 18.93 5.21
CA ASN A 109 1.95 18.61 6.63
C ASN A 109 2.41 17.18 6.99
N ILE A 110 3.15 16.51 6.10
CA ILE A 110 3.73 15.21 6.46
C ILE A 110 4.95 15.45 7.33
N ALA A 111 4.86 15.03 8.58
CA ALA A 111 5.97 14.99 9.51
C ALA A 111 6.40 13.54 9.73
N PHE A 112 7.71 13.31 9.73
CA PHE A 112 8.31 12.05 10.13
C PHE A 112 8.96 12.26 11.50
N GLU A 113 8.64 11.40 12.46
CA GLU A 113 9.34 11.35 13.74
C GLU A 113 10.07 10.01 13.87
N ARG A 114 11.24 10.06 14.51
CA ARG A 114 12.05 8.87 14.75
C ARG A 114 11.38 7.97 15.78
N THR A 115 11.49 6.67 15.57
CA THR A 115 11.03 5.72 16.58
C THR A 115 12.00 5.77 17.77
N THR A 116 11.53 6.23 18.93
CA THR A 116 12.33 6.27 20.17
C THR A 116 11.88 5.21 21.15
N SER A 117 12.82 4.59 21.88
CA SER A 117 12.53 3.71 23.03
C SER A 117 13.10 4.30 24.33
N GLY A 118 12.48 3.98 25.48
CA GLY A 118 12.93 4.43 26.81
C GLY A 118 11.88 5.21 27.61
N PHE A 119 12.13 5.40 28.90
CA PHE A 119 11.22 6.12 29.82
C PHE A 119 11.55 7.61 29.87
N TRP A 120 10.55 8.44 29.54
CA TRP A 120 10.39 9.90 29.70
C TRP A 120 11.62 10.81 29.51
N VAL A 121 12.74 10.58 30.19
CA VAL A 121 13.98 11.38 30.13
C VAL A 121 15.10 10.70 29.32
N TRP A 122 15.09 9.37 29.17
CA TRP A 122 16.13 8.61 28.48
C TRP A 122 15.62 7.98 27.20
N ARG A 123 15.20 8.81 26.24
CA ARG A 123 14.80 8.33 24.91
C ARG A 123 16.03 8.12 24.05
N THR A 124 16.20 6.90 23.55
CA THR A 124 17.24 6.56 22.58
C THR A 124 16.59 6.38 21.22
N GLU A 125 17.18 6.96 20.18
CA GLU A 125 16.78 6.69 18.80
C GLU A 125 16.98 5.22 18.48
N LYS A 126 15.98 4.60 17.84
CA LYS A 126 16.06 3.19 17.47
C LYS A 126 16.81 3.07 16.14
N SER A 127 17.87 2.27 16.11
CA SER A 127 18.48 1.79 14.87
C SER A 127 18.10 0.32 14.65
N GLU A 128 17.94 -0.06 13.38
CA GLU A 128 17.67 -1.43 12.97
C GLU A 128 18.65 -1.80 11.85
N GLY A 129 19.20 -3.02 11.92
CA GLY A 129 20.05 -3.55 10.84
C GLY A 129 19.22 -3.85 9.60
N VAL A 130 19.53 -3.19 8.48
CA VAL A 130 18.89 -3.36 7.18
C VAL A 130 19.95 -3.78 6.16
N ASN A 131 19.90 -5.03 5.72
CA ASN A 131 20.78 -5.61 4.70
C ASN A 131 22.29 -5.48 5.00
N GLY A 132 22.68 -5.67 6.27
CA GLY A 132 24.07 -5.55 6.73
C GLY A 132 24.52 -4.13 7.05
N TYR A 133 23.65 -3.13 6.88
CA TYR A 133 23.92 -1.74 7.21
C TYR A 133 23.06 -1.30 8.39
N GLU A 134 23.62 -0.47 9.27
CA GLU A 134 22.86 0.13 10.36
C GLU A 134 22.01 1.27 9.80
N ALA A 135 20.68 1.12 9.85
CA ALA A 135 19.75 2.15 9.42
C ALA A 135 19.08 2.77 10.66
N LYS A 136 19.02 4.09 10.69
CA LYS A 136 18.29 4.81 11.73
C LYS A 136 16.79 4.85 11.38
N VAL A 137 15.92 4.56 12.34
CA VAL A 137 14.45 4.44 12.17
C VAL A 137 13.71 5.61 12.83
#